data_AF-A0A650CG14-F1
#
_entry.id   AF-A0A650CG14-F1
#
_cell.length_a   1.000
_cell.length_b   1.000
_cell.length_c   1.000
_cell.angle_alpha   90.00
_cell.angle_beta   90.00
_cell.angle_gamma   90.00
#
_symmetry.space_group_name_H-M   'P 1'
#
loop_
_entity.id
_entity.type
_entity.pdbx_description
1 polymer ?
#
loop_
_entity_poly.entity_id
_entity_poly.type
_entity_poly.pdbx_seq_one_letter_code
_entity_poly.pdbx_strand_id
1 'polypeptide(L)' 'MSLFSILFYTILPAIFLIAVIIIVYSGKIHPNLKIGIPILAFGIALIVVGIVIANPPLSIIGFFIFVISLIFMPRRHRW' A
#
# COMPACT_ATOMS: atom_id res chain seq x y z
N MET A 1 -5.83 28.69 4.43
CA MET A 1 -6.29 27.29 4.57
C MET A 1 -6.97 27.14 5.91
N SER A 2 -8.15 26.51 5.96
CA SER A 2 -8.83 26.27 7.23
C SER A 2 -8.15 25.15 8.01
N LEU A 3 -8.25 25.16 9.34
CA LEU A 3 -7.77 24.07 10.21
C LEU A 3 -8.36 22.72 9.80
N PHE A 4 -9.61 22.72 9.34
CA PHE A 4 -10.29 21.53 8.81
C PHE A 4 -9.60 20.97 7.56
N SER A 5 -9.21 21.83 6.61
CA SER A 5 -8.46 21.40 5.42
C SER A 5 -7.11 20.79 5.78
N ILE A 6 -6.41 21.35 6.77
CA ILE A 6 -5.10 20.81 7.20
C ILE A 6 -5.25 19.42 7.82
N LEU A 7 -6.24 19.23 8.69
CA LEU A 7 -6.54 17.93 9.30
C LEU A 7 -6.87 16.86 8.25
N PHE A 8 -7.71 17.20 7.28
CA PHE A 8 -8.21 16.22 6.31
C PHE A 8 -7.19 15.87 5.22
N TYR A 9 -6.50 16.87 4.66
CA TYR A 9 -5.60 16.67 3.52
C TYR A 9 -4.16 16.35 3.91
N THR A 10 -3.76 16.58 5.17
CA THR A 10 -2.37 16.41 5.60
C THR A 10 -2.25 15.36 6.71
N ILE A 11 -3.06 15.48 7.77
CA ILE A 11 -2.93 14.62 8.95
C ILE A 11 -3.53 13.23 8.69
N LEU A 12 -4.72 13.15 8.10
CA LEU A 12 -5.37 11.88 7.77
C LEU A 12 -4.51 10.96 6.85
N PRO A 13 -3.98 11.44 5.70
CA PRO A 13 -3.12 10.60 4.85
C PRO A 13 -1.79 10.27 5.52
N ALA A 14 -1.24 11.15 6.36
CA ALA A 14 -0.02 10.86 7.12
C ALA A 14 -0.24 9.72 8.14
N ILE A 15 -1.35 9.76 8.90
CA ILE A 15 -1.72 8.69 9.84
C ILE A 15 -1.92 7.37 9.09
N PHE A 16 -2.61 7.40 7.96
CA PHE A 16 -2.82 6.21 7.13
C PHE A 16 -1.49 5.62 6.63
N LEU A 17 -0.58 6.46 6.18
CA LEU A 17 0.75 6.05 5.75
C LEU A 17 1.56 5.45 6.91
N ILE A 18 1.51 6.04 8.10
CA ILE A 18 2.15 5.50 9.31
C ILE A 18 1.56 4.13 9.67
N ALA A 19 0.23 3.97 9.62
CA ALA A 19 -0.42 2.70 9.90
C ALA A 19 0.00 1.61 8.90
N VAL A 20 0.08 1.94 7.61
CA VAL A 20 0.59 1.05 6.55
C VAL A 20 2.03 0.62 6.85
N ILE A 21 2.91 1.55 7.23
CA ILE A 21 4.30 1.24 7.59
C ILE A 21 4.34 0.28 8.79
N ILE A 22 3.55 0.54 9.84
CA ILE A 22 3.50 -0.32 11.03
C ILE A 22 3.01 -1.73 10.66
N ILE A 23 1.95 -1.85 9.84
CA ILE A 23 1.44 -3.14 9.39
C ILE A 23 2.49 -3.92 8.60
N VAL A 24 3.20 -3.25 7.68
CA VAL A 24 4.27 -3.88 6.89
C VAL A 24 5.45 -4.30 7.76
N TYR A 25 5.74 -3.53 8.81
CA TYR A 25 6.87 -3.79 9.70
C TYR A 25 6.58 -4.88 10.74
N SER A 26 5.38 -4.88 11.32
CA SER A 26 4.93 -5.84 12.34
C SER A 26 4.49 -7.17 11.73
N GLY A 27 3.85 -7.15 10.56
CA GLY A 27 3.32 -8.34 9.89
C GLY A 27 4.36 -9.15 9.11
N LYS A 28 5.67 -8.85 9.26
CA LYS A 28 6.73 -9.42 8.43
C LYS A 28 6.91 -10.92 8.67
N ILE A 29 6.14 -11.71 7.92
CA ILE A 29 6.32 -13.15 7.75
C ILE A 29 7.54 -13.34 6.85
N HIS A 30 8.36 -14.37 7.12
CA HIS A 30 9.54 -14.77 6.36
C HIS A 30 9.51 -14.26 4.90
N PRO A 31 10.42 -13.34 4.52
CA PRO A 31 10.32 -12.67 3.23
C PRO A 31 10.41 -13.67 2.08
N ASN A 32 9.35 -13.75 1.29
CA ASN A 32 9.25 -14.63 0.13
C ASN A 32 8.96 -13.82 -1.13
N LEU A 33 10.04 -13.40 -1.80
CA LEU A 33 10.01 -12.66 -3.06
C LEU A 33 9.18 -13.33 -4.16
N LYS A 34 9.18 -14.67 -4.21
CA LYS A 34 8.44 -15.44 -5.21
C LYS A 34 6.93 -15.27 -5.07
N ILE A 35 6.45 -14.96 -3.87
CA ILE A 35 5.04 -14.69 -3.57
C ILE A 35 4.78 -13.18 -3.60
N GLY A 36 5.71 -12.36 -3.09
CA GLY A 36 5.54 -10.90 -3.04
C GLY A 36 5.44 -10.25 -4.42
N ILE A 37 6.28 -10.63 -5.38
CA ILE A 37 6.28 -10.04 -6.74
C ILE A 37 4.94 -10.25 -7.46
N PRO A 38 4.38 -11.47 -7.57
CA PRO A 38 3.11 -11.66 -8.27
C PRO A 38 1.95 -10.93 -7.58
N ILE A 39 1.92 -10.87 -6.25
CA ILE A 39 0.90 -10.11 -5.52
C ILE A 39 1.05 -8.61 -5.78
N LEU A 40 2.28 -8.08 -5.81
CA LEU A 40 2.57 -6.68 -6.14
C LEU A 40 2.11 -6.34 -7.55
N ALA A 41 2.48 -7.18 -8.54
CA ALA A 41 2.08 -6.99 -9.93
C ALA A 41 0.56 -7.03 -10.10
N PHE A 42 -0.12 -7.95 -9.41
CA PHE A 42 -1.58 -8.03 -9.41
C PHE A 42 -2.23 -6.78 -8.79
N GLY A 43 -1.71 -6.29 -7.67
CA GLY A 43 -2.16 -5.04 -7.06
C GLY A 43 -2.01 -3.84 -8.00
N ILE A 44 -0.86 -3.70 -8.66
CA ILE A 44 -0.62 -2.64 -9.65
C ILE A 44 -1.58 -2.76 -10.83
N ALA A 45 -1.80 -3.97 -11.36
CA ALA A 45 -2.74 -4.20 -12.45
C ALA A 45 -4.17 -3.76 -12.08
N LEU A 46 -4.63 -4.08 -10.85
CA LEU A 46 -5.94 -3.65 -10.36
C LEU A 46 -6.06 -2.13 -10.22
N ILE A 47 -5.00 -1.45 -9.76
CA ILE A 47 -4.96 0.02 -9.70
C ILE A 47 -5.09 0.60 -11.10
N VAL A 48 -4.29 0.12 -12.06
CA VAL A 48 -4.30 0.61 -13.45
C VAL A 48 -5.67 0.37 -14.08
N VAL A 49 -6.22 -0.84 -13.96
CA VAL A 49 -7.55 -1.17 -14.50
C VAL A 49 -8.61 -0.29 -13.84
N GLY A 50 -8.59 -0.12 -12.51
CA GLY A 50 -9.53 0.73 -11.78
C GLY A 50 -9.51 2.19 -12.24
N ILE A 51 -8.32 2.72 -12.55
CA ILE A 51 -8.17 4.06 -13.14
C ILE A 51 -8.74 4.11 -14.55
N VAL A 52 -8.42 3.13 -15.41
CA VAL A 52 -8.87 3.08 -16.81
C VAL A 52 -10.39 3.03 -16.93
N ILE A 53 -11.07 2.27 -16.06
CA ILE A 53 -12.53 2.13 -16.07
C ILE A 53 -13.25 3.15 -15.19
N ALA A 54 -12.53 4.13 -14.62
CA ALA A 54 -13.05 5.11 -13.66
C ALA A 54 -13.86 4.47 -12.50
N ASN A 55 -13.33 3.39 -11.92
CA ASN A 55 -13.92 2.68 -10.78
C ASN A 55 -13.01 2.85 -9.54
N PRO A 56 -13.26 3.88 -8.72
CA PRO A 56 -12.42 4.18 -7.54
C PRO A 56 -12.34 3.03 -6.53
N PRO A 57 -13.43 2.29 -6.21
CA PRO A 57 -13.35 1.11 -5.35
C PRO A 57 -12.32 0.08 -5.79
N LEU A 58 -12.23 -0.19 -7.10
CA LEU A 58 -11.30 -1.18 -7.63
C LEU A 58 -9.84 -0.73 -7.44
N SER A 59 -9.56 0.56 -7.68
CA SER A 59 -8.24 1.15 -7.44
C SER A 59 -7.83 1.10 -5.96
N ILE A 60 -8.79 1.33 -5.05
CA ILE A 60 -8.56 1.25 -3.61
C ILE A 60 -8.22 -0.18 -3.19
N ILE A 61 -8.95 -1.19 -3.71
CA ILE A 61 -8.65 -2.61 -3.44
C ILE A 61 -7.25 -2.97 -3.95
N GLY A 62 -6.91 -2.56 -5.17
CA GLY A 62 -5.57 -2.78 -5.74
C GLY A 62 -4.46 -2.16 -4.89
N PHE A 63 -4.69 -0.96 -4.33
CA PHE A 63 -3.77 -0.31 -3.41
C PHE A 63 -3.56 -1.11 -2.11
N PHE A 64 -4.62 -1.64 -1.50
CA PHE A 64 -4.48 -2.49 -0.31
C PHE A 64 -3.69 -3.78 -0.60
N ILE A 65 -3.95 -4.42 -1.75
CA ILE A 65 -3.19 -5.61 -2.17
C ILE A 65 -1.72 -5.27 -2.40
N PHE A 66 -1.44 -4.13 -3.02
CA PHE A 66 -0.08 -3.61 -3.18
C PHE A 66 0.62 -3.44 -1.83
N VAL A 67 -0.03 -2.81 -0.84
CA VAL A 67 0.51 -2.65 0.51
C VAL A 67 0.81 -3.99 1.17
N ILE A 68 -0.12 -4.94 1.08
CA ILE A 68 0.06 -6.30 1.65
C ILE A 68 1.24 -7.01 1.00
N SER A 69 1.45 -6.82 -0.32
CA SER A 69 2.58 -7.45 -1.03
C SER A 69 3.95 -7.05 -0.47
N LEU A 70 4.07 -5.83 0.05
CA LEU A 70 5.33 -5.31 0.63
C LEU A 70 5.77 -6.09 1.88
N ILE A 71 4.84 -6.75 2.57
CA ILE A 71 5.13 -7.62 3.72
C ILE A 71 6.09 -8.74 3.32
N PHE A 72 5.93 -9.28 2.11
CA PHE A 72 6.69 -10.41 1.60
C PHE A 72 8.04 -10.01 0.97
N MET A 73 8.30 -8.71 0.77
CA MET A 73 9.56 -8.24 0.21
C MET A 73 10.69 -8.26 1.25
N PRO A 74 11.91 -8.71 0.88
CA PRO A 74 13.02 -8.77 1.81
C PRO A 74 13.38 -7.38 2.31
N ARG A 75 13.69 -7.30 3.61
CA ARG A 75 14.32 -6.11 4.16
C ARG A 75 15.74 -6.06 3.58
N ARG A 76 16.10 -4.99 2.87
CA ARG A 76 17.50 -4.77 2.49
C ARG A 76 18.30 -4.52 3.77
N HIS A 77 18.85 -5.58 4.35
CA HIS A 77 19.81 -5.52 5.45
C HIS A 77 21.17 -5.24 4.80
N ARG A 78 21.52 -3.95 4.62
CA ARG A 78 22.91 -3.62 4.32
C ARG A 78 23.68 -3.81 5.63
N TRP A 79 24.57 -4.78 5.61
CA TRP A 79 25.70 -4.90 6.53
C TRP A 79 26.70 -3.82 6.16
#